data_AF-A0A8T4MWW4-F1
#
_entry.id   AF-A0A8T4MWW4-F1
#
_cell.length_a   1.000
_cell.length_b   1.000
_cell.length_c   1.000
_cell.angle_alpha   90.00
_cell.angle_beta   90.00
_cell.angle_gamma   90.00
#
_symmetry.space_group_name_H-M   'P 1'
#
loop_
_entity.id
_entity.type
_entity.pdbx_description
1 polymer ?
#
loop_
_entity_poly.entity_id
_entity_poly.type
_entity_poly.pdbx_seq_one_letter_code
_entity_poly.pdbx_strand_id
1 'polypeptide(L)'
;MKIEKRESRKERIKRKIREEISKAYRHKRLIVGIISFLVLVTIYLFKDSPYVTLRYSTFIGLIIAFYIVDHLFDIRFKLKHYLFIIIIGTSALFLSYLYFTYPQYDKAQHFILPMLLCSIMFFMINKLNIALKWKITFTVFSVAGILGIFEIGEYILDLFFNLKLQGVYLRDLKGLEKFHLILNPLDDTMADMSFGLLGSSIYAVYAWIKYKKHK
;
A
#
# COMPACT_ATOMS: atom_id res chain seq x y z
N MET A 1 -36.14 34.85 -24.35
CA MET A 1 -36.12 35.18 -22.90
C MET A 1 -36.34 34.00 -21.94
N LYS A 2 -37.37 33.14 -22.07
CA LYS A 2 -37.57 31.99 -21.13
C LYS A 2 -36.50 30.89 -21.24
N ILE A 3 -35.94 30.65 -22.43
CA ILE A 3 -34.92 29.62 -22.68
C ILE A 3 -33.57 30.02 -22.05
N GLU A 4 -33.17 31.27 -22.23
CA GLU A 4 -31.93 31.84 -21.69
C GLU A 4 -31.87 31.82 -20.15
N LYS A 5 -33.00 32.09 -19.47
CA LYS A 5 -33.10 31.93 -18.02
C LYS A 5 -32.93 30.48 -17.57
N ARG A 6 -33.38 29.49 -18.36
CA ARG A 6 -33.23 28.06 -18.04
C ARG A 6 -31.79 27.60 -18.21
N GLU A 7 -31.09 28.06 -19.25
CA GLU A 7 -29.68 27.73 -19.47
C GLU A 7 -28.78 28.33 -18.38
N SER A 8 -28.98 29.59 -17.99
CA SER A 8 -28.21 30.18 -16.90
C SER A 8 -28.43 29.46 -15.55
N ARG A 9 -29.65 28.95 -15.31
CA ARG A 9 -29.95 28.16 -14.10
C ARG A 9 -29.24 26.81 -14.11
N LYS A 10 -29.20 26.12 -15.26
CA LYS A 10 -28.46 24.85 -15.41
C LYS A 10 -26.97 25.04 -15.17
N GLU A 11 -26.36 26.08 -15.72
CA GLU A 11 -24.93 26.37 -15.51
C GLU A 11 -24.62 26.74 -14.06
N ARG A 12 -25.49 27.52 -13.39
CA ARG A 12 -25.34 27.78 -11.94
C ARG A 12 -25.39 26.50 -11.10
N ILE A 13 -26.29 25.58 -11.42
CA ILE A 13 -26.40 24.28 -10.71
C ILE A 13 -25.14 23.44 -10.96
N LYS A 14 -24.69 23.31 -12.22
CA LYS A 14 -23.45 22.59 -12.53
C LYS A 14 -22.24 23.15 -11.80
N ARG A 15 -22.13 24.48 -11.73
CA ARG A 15 -21.05 25.17 -11.00
C ARG A 15 -21.10 24.86 -9.50
N LYS A 16 -22.27 24.94 -8.87
CA LYS A 16 -22.45 24.57 -7.45
C LYS A 16 -22.06 23.11 -7.18
N ILE A 17 -22.52 22.19 -8.03
CA ILE A 17 -22.17 20.76 -7.91
C ILE A 17 -20.65 20.56 -8.03
N ARG A 18 -20.00 21.21 -9.02
CA ARG A 18 -18.54 21.13 -9.18
C ARG A 18 -17.79 21.70 -7.97
N GLU A 19 -18.28 22.80 -7.40
CA GLU A 19 -17.72 23.41 -6.20
C GLU A 19 -17.87 22.51 -4.97
N GLU A 20 -19.04 21.88 -4.79
CA GLU A 20 -19.27 20.91 -3.70
C GLU A 20 -18.39 19.67 -3.84
N ILE A 21 -18.28 19.11 -5.05
CA ILE A 21 -17.36 18.00 -5.34
C ILE A 21 -15.92 18.40 -5.03
N SER A 22 -15.46 19.56 -5.50
CA SER A 22 -14.12 20.07 -5.25
C SER A 22 -13.83 20.26 -3.75
N LYS A 23 -14.79 20.84 -3.01
CA LYS A 23 -14.72 20.98 -1.55
C LYS A 23 -14.61 19.62 -0.87
N ALA A 24 -15.44 18.65 -1.26
CA ALA A 24 -15.38 17.29 -0.72
C ALA A 24 -14.00 16.65 -0.97
N TYR A 25 -13.47 16.74 -2.20
CA TYR A 25 -12.13 16.24 -2.52
C TYR A 25 -11.01 16.94 -1.73
N ARG A 26 -11.14 18.24 -1.46
CA ARG A 26 -10.17 18.98 -0.62
C ARG A 26 -10.19 18.46 0.83
N HIS A 27 -11.37 18.25 1.40
CA HIS A 27 -11.49 17.69 2.76
C HIS A 27 -10.94 16.27 2.85
N LYS A 28 -11.26 15.39 1.88
CA LYS A 28 -10.72 14.03 1.83
C LYS A 28 -9.20 14.01 1.78
N ARG A 29 -8.59 14.87 0.94
CA ARG A 29 -7.13 15.01 0.87
C ARG A 29 -6.51 15.51 2.17
N LEU A 30 -7.15 16.48 2.84
CA LEU A 30 -6.68 16.98 4.13
C LEU A 30 -6.71 15.88 5.19
N ILE A 31 -7.78 15.09 5.25
CA ILE A 31 -7.90 13.96 6.19
C ILE A 31 -6.78 12.94 5.95
N VAL A 32 -6.54 12.54 4.69
CA VAL A 32 -5.44 11.64 4.35
C VAL A 32 -4.10 12.23 4.78
N GLY A 33 -3.85 13.51 4.49
CA GLY A 33 -2.61 14.19 4.90
C GLY A 33 -2.40 14.22 6.41
N ILE A 34 -3.46 14.50 7.19
CA ILE A 34 -3.41 14.48 8.66
C ILE A 34 -3.11 13.07 9.17
N ILE A 35 -3.78 12.04 8.65
CA ILE A 35 -3.53 10.65 9.03
C ILE A 35 -2.08 10.26 8.72
N SER A 36 -1.58 10.57 7.52
CA SER A 36 -0.19 10.30 7.14
C SER A 36 0.80 11.01 8.06
N PHE A 37 0.54 12.27 8.43
CA PHE A 37 1.38 13.00 9.37
C PHE A 37 1.37 12.37 10.77
N LEU A 38 0.21 11.98 11.28
CA LEU A 38 0.09 11.30 12.58
C LEU A 38 0.84 9.96 12.61
N VAL A 39 0.83 9.22 11.50
CA VAL A 39 1.63 7.99 11.37
C VAL A 39 3.13 8.30 11.49
N LEU A 40 3.63 9.32 10.79
CA LEU A 40 5.04 9.73 10.89
C LEU A 40 5.43 10.18 12.30
N VAL A 41 4.58 10.98 12.95
CA VAL A 41 4.78 11.41 14.35
C VAL A 41 4.80 10.20 15.28
N THR A 42 3.92 9.22 15.07
CA THR A 42 3.90 7.98 15.87
C THR A 42 5.18 7.18 15.68
N ILE A 43 5.63 6.98 14.45
CA ILE A 43 6.91 6.28 14.17
C ILE A 43 8.06 7.00 14.88
N TYR A 44 8.10 8.33 14.82
CA TYR A 44 9.16 9.12 15.46
C TYR A 44 9.15 9.02 16.99
N LEU A 45 7.98 9.21 17.62
CA LEU A 45 7.85 9.20 19.09
C LEU A 45 8.10 7.81 19.68
N PHE A 46 7.76 6.75 18.95
CA PHE A 46 7.85 5.36 19.42
C PHE A 46 9.03 4.59 18.80
N LYS A 47 9.99 5.26 18.15
CA LYS A 47 11.17 4.60 17.55
C LYS A 47 11.99 3.79 18.58
N ASP A 48 11.99 4.25 19.84
CA ASP A 48 12.73 3.63 20.95
C ASP A 48 11.82 2.81 21.89
N SER A 49 10.50 2.76 21.61
CA SER A 49 9.54 1.97 22.38
C SER A 49 9.84 0.48 22.24
N PRO A 50 9.54 -0.37 23.26
CA PRO A 50 9.55 -1.81 23.07
C PRO A 50 8.76 -2.15 21.81
N TYR A 51 9.42 -2.90 20.92
CA TYR A 51 8.98 -3.16 19.55
C TYR A 51 7.51 -3.60 19.42
N VAL A 52 6.96 -4.19 20.49
CA VAL A 52 5.59 -4.67 20.62
C VAL A 52 4.54 -3.55 20.37
N THR A 53 4.67 -2.39 21.01
CA THR A 53 3.64 -1.32 20.92
C THR A 53 3.53 -0.77 19.49
N LEU A 54 4.68 -0.49 18.87
CA LEU A 54 4.72 0.03 17.50
C LEU A 54 4.10 -0.98 16.52
N ARG A 55 4.43 -2.28 16.62
CA ARG A 55 3.90 -3.35 15.75
C ARG A 55 2.38 -3.49 15.81
N TYR A 56 1.79 -3.52 17.00
CA TYR A 56 0.34 -3.62 17.12
C TYR A 56 -0.35 -2.33 16.66
N SER A 57 0.25 -1.17 16.94
CA SER A 57 -0.28 0.12 16.48
C SER A 57 -0.28 0.26 14.96
N THR A 58 0.77 -0.22 14.27
CA THR A 58 0.85 -0.18 12.80
C THR A 58 -0.11 -1.18 12.16
N PHE A 59 -0.27 -2.37 12.75
CA PHE A 59 -1.27 -3.35 12.32
C PHE A 59 -2.70 -2.82 12.44
N ILE A 60 -3.08 -2.31 13.62
CA ILE A 60 -4.41 -1.73 13.87
C ILE A 60 -4.59 -0.50 12.97
N GLY A 61 -3.57 0.34 12.87
CA GLY A 61 -3.54 1.51 12.01
C GLY A 61 -3.81 1.17 10.55
N LEU A 62 -3.21 0.11 10.01
CA LEU A 62 -3.45 -0.37 8.65
C LEU A 62 -4.92 -0.77 8.43
N ILE A 63 -5.52 -1.51 9.37
CA ILE A 63 -6.93 -1.94 9.28
C ILE A 63 -7.85 -0.72 9.31
N ILE A 64 -7.63 0.21 10.25
CA ILE A 64 -8.41 1.43 10.38
C ILE A 64 -8.25 2.30 9.12
N ALA A 65 -7.03 2.49 8.64
CA ALA A 65 -6.75 3.27 7.43
C ALA A 65 -7.47 2.67 6.22
N PHE A 66 -7.42 1.35 6.05
CA PHE A 66 -8.14 0.68 4.96
C PHE A 66 -9.66 0.85 5.06
N TYR A 67 -10.23 0.70 6.26
CA TYR A 67 -11.65 0.93 6.50
C TYR A 67 -12.06 2.37 6.19
N ILE A 68 -11.29 3.35 6.67
CA ILE A 68 -11.51 4.77 6.38
C ILE A 68 -11.43 5.01 4.87
N VAL A 69 -10.43 4.49 4.17
CA VAL A 69 -10.29 4.66 2.72
C VAL A 69 -11.49 4.06 1.98
N ASP A 70 -11.94 2.86 2.35
CA ASP A 70 -13.11 2.23 1.72
C ASP A 70 -14.37 3.10 1.82
N HIS A 71 -14.66 3.61 3.02
CA HIS A 71 -15.87 4.37 3.31
C HIS A 71 -15.77 5.82 2.83
N LEU A 72 -14.61 6.46 3.00
CA LEU A 72 -14.38 7.84 2.58
C LEU A 72 -14.43 7.98 1.06
N PHE A 73 -13.98 6.98 0.31
CA PHE A 73 -13.98 7.00 -1.16
C PHE A 73 -15.12 6.19 -1.80
N ASP A 74 -16.04 5.62 -1.00
CA ASP A 74 -17.14 4.75 -1.45
C ASP A 74 -16.65 3.64 -2.40
N ILE A 75 -15.55 2.98 -2.03
CA ILE A 75 -14.94 1.93 -2.84
C ILE A 75 -15.74 0.63 -2.72
N ARG A 76 -16.49 0.41 -1.63
CA ARG A 76 -17.33 -0.77 -1.40
C ARG A 76 -16.55 -2.07 -1.59
N PHE A 77 -15.41 -2.19 -0.91
CA PHE A 77 -14.62 -3.41 -0.93
C PHE A 77 -15.43 -4.59 -0.36
N LYS A 78 -15.29 -5.75 -0.99
CA LYS A 78 -15.84 -7.02 -0.48
C LYS A 78 -15.03 -7.55 0.71
N LEU A 79 -15.65 -8.37 1.57
CA LEU A 79 -15.04 -9.02 2.74
C LEU A 79 -13.68 -9.67 2.44
N LYS A 80 -13.52 -10.35 1.29
CA LYS A 80 -12.25 -10.96 0.89
C LYS A 80 -11.07 -9.97 0.78
N HIS A 81 -11.31 -8.69 0.46
CA HIS A 81 -10.24 -7.69 0.40
C HIS A 81 -9.83 -7.24 1.80
N TYR A 82 -10.79 -7.17 2.74
CA TYR A 82 -10.47 -7.00 4.15
C TYR A 82 -9.63 -8.17 4.68
N LEU A 83 -9.96 -9.40 4.29
CA LEU A 83 -9.12 -10.57 4.61
C LEU A 83 -7.70 -10.42 4.05
N PHE A 84 -7.54 -9.91 2.82
CA PHE A 84 -6.21 -9.65 2.25
C PHE A 84 -5.43 -8.62 3.07
N ILE A 85 -6.07 -7.54 3.53
CA ILE A 85 -5.43 -6.55 4.40
C ILE A 85 -5.07 -7.13 5.76
N ILE A 86 -5.90 -8.00 6.33
CA ILE A 86 -5.58 -8.71 7.57
C ILE A 86 -4.37 -9.60 7.36
N ILE A 87 -4.28 -10.34 6.25
CA ILE A 87 -3.11 -11.16 5.92
C ILE A 87 -1.86 -10.28 5.77
N ILE A 88 -1.94 -9.19 4.99
CA ILE A 88 -0.83 -8.24 4.80
C ILE A 88 -0.37 -7.66 6.15
N GLY A 89 -1.29 -7.19 6.97
CA GLY A 89 -0.97 -6.62 8.28
C GLY A 89 -0.39 -7.66 9.25
N THR A 90 -0.92 -8.88 9.24
CA THR A 90 -0.42 -9.98 10.10
C THR A 90 0.99 -10.36 9.68
N SER A 91 1.23 -10.51 8.37
CA SER A 91 2.56 -10.72 7.80
C SER A 91 3.52 -9.61 8.24
N ALA A 92 3.17 -8.33 8.09
CA ALA A 92 4.01 -7.21 8.53
C ALA A 92 4.29 -7.23 10.04
N LEU A 93 3.31 -7.60 10.87
CA LEU A 93 3.49 -7.76 12.31
C LEU A 93 4.55 -8.82 12.64
N PHE A 94 4.50 -9.97 11.96
CA PHE A 94 5.47 -11.05 12.15
C PHE A 94 6.83 -10.76 11.51
N LEU A 95 6.90 -9.91 10.48
CA LEU A 95 8.15 -9.54 9.80
C LEU A 95 9.20 -9.06 10.81
N SER A 96 8.83 -8.12 11.66
CA SER A 96 9.71 -7.57 12.69
C SER A 96 10.30 -8.59 13.69
N TYR A 97 9.74 -9.78 13.81
CA TYR A 97 10.31 -10.88 14.62
C TYR A 97 11.11 -11.85 13.74
N LEU A 98 10.52 -12.27 12.62
CA LEU A 98 11.09 -13.30 11.76
C LEU A 98 12.23 -12.76 10.89
N TYR A 99 12.22 -11.49 10.51
CA TYR A 99 13.21 -10.86 9.63
C TYR A 99 14.65 -11.10 10.11
N PHE A 100 14.92 -10.89 11.40
CA PHE A 100 16.26 -11.06 11.96
C PHE A 100 16.67 -12.53 12.21
N THR A 101 15.76 -13.48 12.02
CA THR A 101 15.99 -14.92 12.29
C THR A 101 15.92 -15.76 11.02
N TYR A 102 15.01 -15.42 10.11
CA TYR A 102 14.72 -16.08 8.85
C TYR A 102 14.59 -15.02 7.74
N PRO A 103 15.70 -14.48 7.22
CA PRO A 103 15.67 -13.45 6.18
C PRO A 103 14.85 -13.80 4.93
N GLN A 104 14.70 -15.09 4.62
CA GLN A 104 13.89 -15.56 3.50
C GLN A 104 12.41 -15.22 3.66
N TYR A 105 11.95 -15.01 4.90
CA TYR A 105 10.58 -14.61 5.18
C TYR A 105 10.24 -13.27 4.53
N ASP A 106 11.16 -12.31 4.60
CA ASP A 106 11.01 -11.00 3.97
C ASP A 106 10.82 -11.11 2.45
N LYS A 107 11.67 -11.90 1.79
CA LYS A 107 11.55 -12.13 0.33
C LYS A 107 10.24 -12.84 -0.05
N ALA A 108 9.76 -13.75 0.79
CA ALA A 108 8.45 -14.36 0.60
C ALA A 108 7.31 -13.33 0.72
N GLN A 109 7.45 -12.33 1.60
CA GLN A 109 6.48 -11.23 1.71
C GLN A 109 6.53 -10.34 0.47
N HIS A 110 7.72 -9.92 0.04
CA HIS A 110 7.89 -9.13 -1.17
C HIS A 110 7.37 -9.84 -2.43
N PHE A 111 7.18 -11.16 -2.39
CA PHE A 111 6.50 -11.90 -3.44
C PHE A 111 4.96 -11.97 -3.26
N ILE A 112 4.49 -12.40 -2.08
CA ILE A 112 3.07 -12.71 -1.82
C ILE A 112 2.23 -11.44 -1.65
N LEU A 113 2.74 -10.43 -0.92
CA LEU A 113 1.97 -9.21 -0.61
C LEU A 113 1.61 -8.42 -1.88
N PRO A 114 2.50 -8.21 -2.86
CA PRO A 114 2.12 -7.57 -4.11
C PRO A 114 1.08 -8.36 -4.93
N MET A 115 0.98 -9.69 -4.81
CA MET A 115 -0.12 -10.45 -5.42
C MET A 115 -1.47 -10.10 -4.79
N LEU A 116 -1.52 -10.01 -3.46
CA LEU A 116 -2.73 -9.61 -2.73
C LEU A 116 -3.11 -8.16 -3.03
N LEU A 117 -2.13 -7.26 -3.05
CA LEU A 117 -2.31 -5.86 -3.39
C LEU A 117 -2.79 -5.70 -4.84
N CYS A 118 -2.24 -6.48 -5.78
CA CYS A 118 -2.74 -6.57 -7.15
C CYS A 118 -4.23 -6.94 -7.16
N SER A 119 -4.69 -7.87 -6.33
CA SER A 119 -6.11 -8.20 -6.27
C SER A 119 -7.00 -7.06 -5.77
N ILE A 120 -6.51 -6.23 -4.85
CA ILE A 120 -7.21 -5.04 -4.36
C ILE A 120 -7.26 -3.97 -5.46
N MET A 121 -6.11 -3.69 -6.09
CA MET A 121 -5.99 -2.70 -7.15
C MET A 121 -6.82 -3.08 -8.38
N PHE A 122 -6.78 -4.36 -8.78
CA PHE A 122 -7.59 -4.86 -9.88
C PHE A 122 -9.09 -4.71 -9.59
N PHE A 123 -9.55 -4.89 -8.35
CA PHE A 123 -10.96 -4.66 -7.99
C PHE A 123 -11.37 -3.21 -8.25
N MET A 124 -10.52 -2.24 -7.87
CA MET A 124 -10.78 -0.82 -8.13
C MET A 124 -10.79 -0.51 -9.62
N ILE A 125 -9.77 -0.98 -10.35
CA ILE A 125 -9.61 -0.74 -11.79
C ILE A 125 -10.69 -1.46 -12.61
N ASN A 126 -11.21 -2.59 -12.14
CA ASN A 126 -12.24 -3.34 -12.86
C ASN A 126 -13.56 -2.57 -12.98
N LYS A 127 -13.79 -1.56 -12.13
CA LYS A 127 -14.94 -0.65 -12.23
C LYS A 127 -14.84 0.33 -13.41
N LEU A 128 -13.66 0.50 -13.98
CA LEU A 128 -13.44 1.37 -15.13
C LEU A 128 -13.88 0.68 -16.43
N ASN A 129 -14.47 1.46 -17.35
CA ASN A 129 -14.90 0.97 -18.66
C ASN A 129 -13.74 0.93 -19.66
N ILE A 130 -12.76 0.06 -19.40
CA ILE A 130 -11.58 -0.15 -20.25
C ILE A 130 -11.35 -1.64 -20.55
N ALA A 131 -10.61 -1.92 -21.62
CA ALA A 131 -10.30 -3.30 -22.02
C ALA A 131 -9.48 -4.04 -20.94
N LEU A 132 -9.67 -5.37 -20.83
CA LEU A 132 -9.02 -6.21 -19.82
C LEU A 132 -7.49 -6.06 -19.80
N LYS A 133 -6.85 -5.99 -20.99
CA LYS A 133 -5.41 -5.77 -21.10
C LYS A 133 -4.96 -4.53 -20.31
N TRP A 134 -5.67 -3.42 -20.48
CA TRP A 134 -5.38 -2.18 -19.77
C TRP A 134 -5.69 -2.26 -18.28
N LYS A 135 -6.74 -2.98 -17.88
CA LYS A 135 -7.04 -3.21 -16.45
C LYS A 135 -5.87 -3.92 -15.75
N ILE A 136 -5.33 -4.96 -16.38
CA ILE A 136 -4.20 -5.72 -15.84
C ILE A 136 -2.93 -4.87 -15.85
N THR A 137 -2.62 -4.20 -16.97
CA THR A 137 -1.47 -3.30 -17.09
C THR A 137 -1.49 -2.23 -15.99
N PHE A 138 -2.60 -1.50 -15.83
CA PHE A 138 -2.70 -0.49 -14.77
C PHE A 138 -2.58 -1.08 -13.37
N THR A 139 -3.06 -2.31 -13.15
CA THR A 139 -2.92 -2.98 -11.85
C THR A 139 -1.45 -3.23 -11.53
N VAL A 140 -0.72 -3.87 -12.45
CA VAL A 140 0.70 -4.20 -12.26
C VAL A 140 1.54 -2.94 -12.07
N PHE A 141 1.37 -1.94 -12.93
CA PHE A 141 2.14 -0.70 -12.82
C PHE A 141 1.78 0.12 -11.57
N SER A 142 0.52 0.09 -11.11
CA SER A 142 0.17 0.74 -9.84
C SER A 142 0.84 0.05 -8.66
N VAL A 143 0.85 -1.29 -8.63
CA VAL A 143 1.52 -2.05 -7.57
C VAL A 143 3.03 -1.86 -7.60
N ALA A 144 3.65 -1.92 -8.78
CA ALA A 144 5.08 -1.63 -8.94
C ALA A 144 5.44 -0.21 -8.46
N GLY A 145 4.61 0.79 -8.79
CA GLY A 145 4.79 2.15 -8.31
C GLY A 145 4.64 2.28 -6.79
N ILE A 146 3.67 1.56 -6.19
CA ILE A 146 3.51 1.51 -4.73
C ILE A 146 4.75 0.87 -4.08
N LEU A 147 5.24 -0.27 -4.59
CA LEU A 147 6.46 -0.91 -4.10
C LEU A 147 7.65 0.05 -4.17
N GLY A 148 7.87 0.70 -5.32
CA GLY A 148 8.96 1.66 -5.46
C GLY A 148 8.87 2.84 -4.48
N ILE A 149 7.67 3.30 -4.16
CA ILE A 149 7.48 4.33 -3.11
C ILE A 149 7.84 3.79 -1.73
N PHE A 150 7.50 2.54 -1.42
CA PHE A 150 7.89 1.90 -0.15
C PHE A 150 9.41 1.78 -0.03
N GLU A 151 10.09 1.23 -1.04
CA GLU A 151 11.55 1.11 -1.06
C GLU A 151 12.26 2.46 -0.89
N ILE A 152 11.82 3.49 -1.64
CA ILE A 152 12.36 4.84 -1.48
C ILE A 152 12.06 5.39 -0.08
N GLY A 153 10.88 5.08 0.45
CA GLY A 153 10.49 5.43 1.81
C GLY A 153 11.40 4.81 2.86
N GLU A 154 11.72 3.52 2.73
CA GLU A 154 12.65 2.80 3.60
C GLU A 154 14.05 3.39 3.54
N TYR A 155 14.57 3.64 2.33
CA TYR A 155 15.84 4.34 2.15
C TYR A 155 15.88 5.69 2.87
N ILE A 156 14.85 6.51 2.70
CA ILE A 156 14.75 7.82 3.35
C ILE A 156 14.69 7.67 4.87
N LEU A 157 13.88 6.72 5.36
CA LEU A 157 13.75 6.49 6.79
C LEU A 157 15.05 5.98 7.41
N ASP A 158 15.79 5.11 6.72
CA ASP A 158 17.11 4.66 7.17
C ASP A 158 18.12 5.81 7.20
N LEU A 159 18.10 6.67 6.19
CA LEU A 159 18.97 7.85 6.13
C LEU A 159 18.75 8.79 7.33
N PHE A 160 17.50 9.03 7.74
CA PHE A 160 17.17 9.98 8.81
C PHE A 160 17.10 9.38 10.20
N PHE A 161 16.76 8.10 10.32
CA PHE A 161 16.42 7.47 11.61
C PHE A 161 17.25 6.22 11.93
N ASN A 162 18.09 5.74 11.00
CA ASN A 162 18.94 4.55 11.19
C ASN A 162 18.15 3.31 11.65
N LEU A 163 17.02 3.06 10.99
CA LEU A 163 16.06 2.02 11.39
C LEU A 163 16.44 0.61 10.90
N LYS A 164 17.38 0.52 9.94
CA LYS A 164 17.82 -0.74 9.32
C LYS A 164 16.66 -1.47 8.63
N LEU A 165 15.86 -0.70 7.89
CA LEU A 165 14.75 -1.20 7.08
C LEU A 165 15.27 -1.89 5.82
N GLN A 166 16.32 -1.33 5.21
CA GLN A 166 16.99 -1.88 4.04
C GLN A 166 18.22 -2.70 4.39
N GLY A 167 18.48 -3.73 3.61
CA GLY A 167 19.56 -4.69 3.81
C GLY A 167 19.02 -5.97 4.44
N VAL A 168 19.87 -6.97 4.61
CA VAL A 168 19.51 -8.17 5.39
C VAL A 168 20.42 -8.27 6.60
N TYR A 169 19.83 -8.17 7.78
CA TYR A 169 20.54 -8.30 9.05
C TYR A 169 20.16 -9.59 9.77
N LEU A 170 21.14 -10.44 10.07
CA LEU A 170 20.95 -11.61 10.90
C LEU A 170 21.36 -11.32 12.33
N ARG A 171 20.48 -11.60 13.29
CA ARG A 171 20.81 -11.44 14.70
C ARG A 171 21.74 -12.56 15.15
N ASP A 172 22.88 -12.19 15.73
CA ASP A 172 23.73 -13.16 16.41
C ASP A 172 23.05 -13.60 17.71
N LEU A 173 22.76 -14.89 17.83
CA LEU A 173 22.17 -15.47 19.04
C LEU A 173 23.23 -15.81 20.10
N LYS A 174 24.52 -15.75 19.76
CA LYS A 174 25.65 -16.22 20.59
C LYS A 174 26.72 -15.15 20.87
N GLY A 175 26.73 -14.01 20.18
CA GLY A 175 27.84 -13.02 20.20
C GLY A 175 27.55 -11.64 20.83
N LEU A 176 28.62 -10.85 20.98
CA LEU A 176 28.65 -9.47 21.47
C LEU A 176 28.14 -8.43 20.45
N GLU A 177 28.22 -8.73 19.15
CA GLU A 177 27.60 -7.93 18.08
C GLU A 177 26.14 -8.30 17.90
N LYS A 178 25.23 -7.31 17.84
CA LYS A 178 23.79 -7.59 17.79
C LYS A 178 23.30 -8.05 16.41
N PHE A 179 23.96 -7.67 15.32
CA PHE A 179 23.48 -7.92 13.95
C PHE A 179 24.62 -8.03 12.93
N HIS A 180 24.59 -9.08 12.11
CA HIS A 180 25.49 -9.32 10.97
C HIS A 180 24.79 -8.97 9.66
N LEU A 181 25.40 -8.12 8.83
CA LEU A 181 24.87 -7.78 7.50
C LEU A 181 25.18 -8.93 6.52
N ILE A 182 24.15 -9.57 5.97
CA ILE A 182 24.25 -10.65 4.97
C ILE A 182 24.14 -10.10 3.55
N LEU A 183 23.25 -9.14 3.34
CA LEU A 183 22.99 -8.52 2.04
C LEU A 183 23.02 -7.02 2.23
N ASN A 184 23.73 -6.32 1.34
CA ASN A 184 23.80 -4.86 1.42
C ASN A 184 22.41 -4.23 1.12
N PRO A 185 22.16 -2.99 1.55
CA PRO A 185 20.87 -2.33 1.34
C PRO A 185 20.42 -2.21 -0.12
N LEU A 186 21.35 -2.00 -1.05
CA LEU A 186 21.01 -1.80 -2.47
C LEU A 186 20.57 -3.12 -3.13
N ASP A 187 21.32 -4.20 -2.92
CA ASP A 187 21.01 -5.53 -3.46
C ASP A 187 19.72 -6.07 -2.85
N ASP A 188 19.46 -5.75 -1.58
CA ASP A 188 18.21 -6.03 -0.89
C ASP A 188 17.01 -5.35 -1.55
N THR A 189 17.08 -4.02 -1.70
CA THR A 189 16.07 -3.21 -2.42
C THR A 189 15.80 -3.78 -3.83
N MET A 190 16.87 -4.13 -4.56
CA MET A 190 16.76 -4.69 -5.91
C MET A 190 16.10 -6.07 -5.89
N ALA A 191 16.40 -6.90 -4.89
CA ALA A 191 15.73 -8.18 -4.70
C ALA A 191 14.25 -7.99 -4.40
N ASP A 192 13.87 -7.09 -3.49
CA ASP A 192 12.49 -6.85 -3.09
C ASP A 192 11.63 -6.32 -4.24
N MET A 193 12.15 -5.37 -4.99
CA MET A 193 11.53 -4.93 -6.24
C MET A 193 11.38 -6.07 -7.24
N SER A 194 12.39 -6.94 -7.37
CA SER A 194 12.34 -8.08 -8.30
C SER A 194 11.29 -9.10 -7.89
N PHE A 195 11.23 -9.48 -6.61
CA PHE A 195 10.22 -10.39 -6.07
C PHE A 195 8.81 -9.78 -6.20
N GLY A 196 8.67 -8.48 -5.97
CA GLY A 196 7.40 -7.78 -6.09
C GLY A 196 6.87 -7.68 -7.52
N LEU A 197 7.76 -7.46 -8.49
CA LEU A 197 7.44 -7.49 -9.91
C LEU A 197 7.09 -8.91 -10.37
N LEU A 198 7.80 -9.94 -9.89
CA LEU A 198 7.50 -11.34 -10.19
C LEU A 198 6.12 -11.74 -9.65
N GLY A 199 5.81 -11.45 -8.38
CA GLY A 199 4.51 -11.71 -7.78
C GLY A 199 3.39 -11.01 -8.56
N SER A 200 3.57 -9.72 -8.86
CA SER A 200 2.60 -8.95 -9.65
C SER A 200 2.40 -9.52 -11.06
N SER A 201 3.45 -10.02 -11.71
CA SER A 201 3.38 -10.65 -13.03
C SER A 201 2.63 -11.98 -13.00
N ILE A 202 2.83 -12.80 -11.97
CA ILE A 202 2.06 -14.04 -11.78
C ILE A 202 0.58 -13.73 -11.57
N TYR A 203 0.26 -12.69 -10.79
CA TYR A 203 -1.11 -12.22 -10.68
C TYR A 203 -1.70 -11.79 -12.04
N ALA A 204 -0.92 -11.08 -12.86
CA ALA A 204 -1.36 -10.64 -14.19
C ALA A 204 -1.74 -11.83 -15.09
N VAL A 205 -0.93 -12.89 -15.09
CA VAL A 205 -1.22 -14.15 -15.82
C VAL A 205 -2.50 -14.79 -15.29
N TYR A 206 -2.64 -14.91 -13.96
CA TYR A 206 -3.85 -15.44 -13.33
C TYR A 206 -5.11 -14.64 -13.73
N ALA A 207 -5.04 -13.32 -13.64
CA ALA A 207 -6.14 -12.42 -13.99
C ALA A 207 -6.50 -12.54 -15.48
N TRP A 208 -5.50 -12.61 -16.36
CA TRP A 208 -5.72 -12.81 -17.78
C TRP A 208 -6.48 -14.12 -18.05
N ILE A 209 -6.01 -15.25 -17.50
CA ILE A 209 -6.64 -16.56 -17.69
C ILE A 209 -8.07 -16.56 -17.15
N LYS A 210 -8.28 -16.05 -15.94
CA LYS A 210 -9.59 -16.06 -15.28
C LYS A 210 -10.62 -15.19 -15.99
N TYR A 211 -10.26 -13.97 -16.36
CA TYR A 211 -11.21 -13.00 -16.89
C TYR A 211 -11.36 -13.05 -18.41
N LYS A 212 -10.42 -13.68 -19.14
CA LYS A 212 -10.60 -13.98 -20.57
C LYS A 212 -11.73 -15.00 -20.79
N LYS A 213 -11.95 -15.93 -19.85
CA LYS A 213 -13.01 -16.96 -19.92
C LYS A 213 -14.44 -16.42 -19.72
N HIS A 214 -14.58 -15.15 -19.30
CA HIS A 214 -15.88 -14.52 -19.01
C HIS A 214 -16.22 -13.38 -20.01
N LYS A 215 -15.50 -13.31 -21.12
CA LYS A 215 -15.86 -12.53 -22.30
C LYS A 215 -16.25 -13.49 -23.42
#